data_AF-A0A256Z5B9-F1
#
_entry.id   AF-A0A256Z5B9-F1
#
_cell.length_a   1.000
_cell.length_b   1.000
_cell.length_c   1.000
_cell.angle_alpha   90.00
_cell.angle_beta   90.00
_cell.angle_gamma   90.00
#
_symmetry.space_group_name_H-M   'P 1'
#
loop_
_entity.id
_entity.type
_entity.pdbx_description
1 polymer ?
#
loop_
_entity_poly.entity_id
_entity_poly.type
_entity_poly.pdbx_seq_one_letter_code
_entity_poly.pdbx_strand_id
1 'polypeptide(L)' 'MARMGGRRHLKRLAAPDFWPILKKEYVWTVKPSPGPHPIERSIPLLIIVRDILGYAETAREARRLIAEGHFKV' A
#
# COMPACT_ATOMS: atom_id res chain seq x y z
N MET A 1 -24.75 12.89 -11.96
CA MET A 1 -23.44 13.24 -12.57
C MET A 1 -22.40 12.20 -12.16
N ALA A 2 -21.70 11.61 -13.13
CA ALA A 2 -20.58 10.71 -12.83
C ALA A 2 -19.40 11.51 -12.26
N ARG A 3 -18.65 10.93 -11.30
CA ARG A 3 -17.43 11.55 -10.79
C ARG A 3 -16.30 11.32 -11.80
N MET A 4 -15.83 12.39 -12.44
CA MET A 4 -14.69 12.37 -13.38
C MET A 4 -13.31 12.38 -12.70
N GLY A 5 -13.25 12.63 -11.39
CA GLY A 5 -11.98 12.68 -10.66
C GLY A 5 -11.37 11.30 -10.37
N GLY A 6 -10.04 11.22 -10.37
CA GLY A 6 -9.31 10.02 -9.96
C GLY A 6 -9.68 9.57 -8.54
N ARG A 7 -9.88 8.26 -8.34
CA ARG A 7 -10.21 7.69 -7.02
C ARG A 7 -9.04 7.87 -6.05
N ARG A 8 -9.27 8.38 -4.85
CA ARG A 8 -8.21 8.53 -3.82
C ARG A 8 -8.03 7.29 -2.94
N HIS A 9 -9.03 6.42 -2.89
CA HIS A 9 -9.07 5.24 -2.03
C HIS A 9 -9.05 3.96 -2.86
N LEU A 10 -8.46 2.90 -2.30
CA LEU A 10 -8.43 1.57 -2.89
C LEU A 10 -9.02 0.57 -1.88
N LYS A 11 -10.10 -0.10 -2.27
CA LYS A 11 -10.66 -1.21 -1.48
C LYS A 11 -9.68 -2.38 -1.52
N ARG A 12 -9.50 -3.07 -0.40
CA ARG A 12 -8.55 -4.19 -0.28
C ARG A 12 -8.93 -5.38 -1.17
N LEU A 13 -10.23 -5.61 -1.35
CA LEU A 13 -10.75 -6.61 -2.29
C LEU A 13 -10.30 -6.37 -3.74
N ALA A 14 -10.13 -5.11 -4.12
CA ALA A 14 -9.70 -4.70 -5.46
C ALA A 14 -8.17 -4.50 -5.56
N ALA A 15 -7.41 -4.89 -4.53
CA ALA A 15 -5.96 -4.89 -4.60
C ALA A 15 -5.46 -5.99 -5.57
N PRO A 16 -4.32 -5.77 -6.24
CA PRO A 16 -3.68 -6.79 -7.06
C PRO A 16 -3.43 -8.10 -6.28
N ASP A 17 -3.53 -9.24 -6.96
CA ASP A 17 -3.45 -10.56 -6.32
C ASP A 17 -2.06 -10.90 -5.78
N PHE A 18 -1.01 -10.34 -6.38
CA PHE A 18 0.37 -10.58 -5.96
C PHE A 18 0.77 -9.82 -4.69
N TRP A 19 -0.07 -8.91 -4.18
CA TRP A 19 0.19 -8.25 -2.91
C TRP A 19 -0.02 -9.26 -1.78
N PRO A 20 0.96 -9.46 -0.87
CA PRO A 20 0.86 -10.42 0.21
C PRO A 20 0.00 -9.88 1.36
N ILE A 21 -1.28 -9.65 1.09
CA ILE A 21 -2.24 -9.10 2.04
C ILE A 21 -3.53 -9.92 2.07
N LEU A 22 -4.11 -10.08 3.26
CA LEU A 22 -5.40 -10.74 3.43
C LEU A 22 -6.53 -9.80 2.97
N LYS A 23 -7.13 -10.10 1.80
CA LYS A 23 -8.17 -9.25 1.17
C LYS A 23 -9.43 -9.04 2.01
N LYS A 24 -9.76 -9.98 2.90
CA LYS A 24 -11.00 -9.99 3.70
C LYS A 24 -10.84 -9.47 5.13
N GLU A 25 -9.61 -9.22 5.58
CA GLU A 25 -9.33 -8.79 6.95
C GLU A 25 -9.73 -7.32 7.20
N TYR A 26 -9.46 -6.44 6.22
CA TYR A 26 -9.83 -5.03 6.28
C TYR A 26 -10.49 -4.57 4.98
N VAL A 27 -11.28 -3.50 5.07
CA VAL A 27 -12.01 -2.94 3.92
C VAL A 27 -11.09 -2.19 2.94
N TRP A 28 -10.08 -1.50 3.47
CA TRP A 28 -9.24 -0.57 2.72
C TRP A 28 -7.78 -1.00 2.71
N THR A 29 -7.06 -0.61 1.66
CA THR A 29 -5.60 -0.75 1.56
C THR A 29 -4.95 0.56 1.16
N VAL A 30 -3.62 0.60 1.24
CA VAL A 30 -2.84 1.75 0.77
C VAL A 30 -2.94 1.83 -0.75
N LYS A 31 -3.45 2.95 -1.24
CA LYS A 31 -3.40 3.25 -2.67
C LYS A 31 -1.97 3.68 -3.03
N PRO A 32 -1.30 3.07 -4.02
CA PRO A 32 -0.01 3.54 -4.51
C PRO A 32 -0.16 4.95 -5.10
N SER A 33 0.84 5.79 -4.82
CA SER A 33 0.98 7.08 -5.48
C SER A 33 1.38 6.86 -6.95
N PRO A 34 0.99 7.77 -7.88
CA PRO A 34 1.49 7.71 -9.25
C PRO A 34 3.02 7.81 -9.22
N GLY A 35 3.68 6.90 -9.94
CA GLY A 35 5.13 6.76 -9.90
C GLY A 35 5.65 6.02 -11.13
N PRO A 36 6.89 5.50 -11.10
CA PRO A 36 7.55 4.93 -12.28
C PRO A 36 6.90 3.64 -12.79
N HIS A 37 6.18 2.91 -11.94
CA HIS A 37 5.58 1.61 -12.27
C HIS A 37 4.05 1.68 -12.21
N PRO A 38 3.33 0.93 -13.08
CA PRO A 38 1.88 0.81 -13.01
C PRO A 38 1.43 0.03 -11.77
N ILE A 39 0.17 0.19 -11.35
CA ILE A 39 -0.39 -0.47 -10.14
C ILE A 39 -0.32 -2.01 -10.22
N GLU A 40 -0.42 -2.56 -11.42
CA GLU A 40 -0.35 -4.01 -11.69
C GLU A 40 1.06 -4.59 -11.52
N ARG A 41 2.09 -3.74 -11.46
CA ARG A 41 3.49 -4.14 -11.32
C ARG A 41 4.21 -3.39 -10.21
N SER A 42 3.47 -2.80 -9.27
CA SER A 42 4.03 -2.07 -8.14
C SER A 42 3.42 -2.49 -6.82
N ILE A 43 4.19 -2.32 -5.75
CA ILE A 43 3.77 -2.57 -4.38
C ILE A 43 4.09 -1.31 -3.56
N PRO A 44 3.14 -0.80 -2.76
CA PRO A 44 3.40 0.26 -1.79
C PRO A 44 4.48 -0.16 -0.79
N LEU A 45 5.43 0.74 -0.54
CA LEU A 45 6.52 0.47 0.42
C LEU A 45 6.02 0.14 1.82
N LEU A 46 4.88 0.71 2.23
CA LEU A 46 4.24 0.39 3.51
C LEU A 46 3.88 -1.09 3.64
N ILE A 47 3.39 -1.72 2.56
CA ILE A 47 3.05 -3.15 2.53
C ILE A 47 4.33 -3.99 2.63
N ILE A 48 5.41 -3.56 2.00
CA ILE A 48 6.70 -4.26 2.06
C ILE A 48 7.23 -4.26 3.51
N VAL A 49 7.28 -3.08 4.15
CA VAL A 49 7.81 -2.93 5.52
C VAL A 49 6.96 -3.69 6.55
N ARG A 50 5.63 -3.64 6.43
CA ARG A 50 4.71 -4.26 7.39
C ARG A 50 4.49 -5.76 7.12
N ASP A 51 4.06 -6.11 5.91
CA ASP A 51 3.53 -7.45 5.62
C ASP A 51 4.60 -8.42 5.10
N ILE A 52 5.63 -7.92 4.39
CA ILE A 52 6.69 -8.78 3.83
C ILE A 52 7.87 -8.92 4.79
N LEU A 53 8.38 -7.78 5.27
CA LEU A 53 9.59 -7.74 6.10
C LEU A 53 9.28 -7.85 7.60
N GLY A 54 8.06 -7.50 8.02
CA GLY A 54 7.63 -7.61 9.42
C GLY A 54 8.32 -6.63 10.38
N TYR A 55 8.89 -5.53 9.88
CA TYR A 55 9.58 -4.54 10.74
C TYR A 55 8.64 -3.65 11.54
N ALA A 56 7.33 -3.71 11.24
CA ALA A 56 6.31 -2.95 11.94
C ALA A 56 5.01 -3.77 12.00
N GLU A 57 4.32 -3.72 13.12
CA GLU A 57 2.99 -4.33 13.26
C GLU A 57 1.91 -3.36 12.78
N THR A 58 2.08 -2.06 13.07
CA THR A 58 1.11 -1.03 12.71
C THR A 58 1.54 -0.20 11.51
N ALA A 59 0.55 0.32 10.78
CA ALA A 59 0.81 1.25 9.67
C ALA A 59 1.47 2.57 10.15
N ARG A 60 1.28 2.94 11.44
CA ARG A 60 1.87 4.16 12.02
C ARG A 60 3.37 4.00 12.23
N GLU A 61 3.78 2.86 12.78
CA GLU A 61 5.20 2.52 12.96
C GLU A 61 5.91 2.38 11.61
N ALA A 62 5.29 1.66 10.67
CA ALA A 62 5.84 1.52 9.32
C ALA A 62 6.08 2.91 8.69
N ARG A 63 5.11 3.82 8.77
CA ARG A 63 5.28 5.19 8.26
C ARG A 63 6.40 5.97 8.94
N ARG A 64 6.59 5.77 10.24
CA ARG A 64 7.65 6.42 11.01
C ARG A 64 9.03 5.94 10.55
N LEU A 65 9.24 4.63 10.46
CA LEU A 65 10.53 4.06 10.02
C LEU A 65 10.89 4.48 8.59
N ILE A 66 9.89 4.60 7.72
CA ILE A 66 10.07 5.11 6.35
C ILE A 66 10.49 6.59 6.38
N ALA A 67 9.84 7.41 7.20
CA ALA A 67 10.15 8.83 7.31
C ALA A 67 11.53 9.09 7.95
N GLU A 68 11.98 8.22 8.84
CA GLU A 68 13.32 8.25 9.44
C GLU A 68 14.44 7.86 8.45
N GLY A 69 14.09 7.36 7.25
CA GLY A 69 15.05 7.07 6.18
C GLY A 69 15.77 5.73 6.32
N HIS A 70 15.24 4.81 7.11
CA HIS A 70 15.81 3.46 7.28
C HIS A 70 15.71 2.57 6.04
N PHE A 71 14.82 2.91 5.10
CA PHE A 71 14.59 2.16 3.87
C PHE A 71 14.97 3.00 2.66
N LYS A 72 15.78 2.42 1.76
CA LYS A 72 16.18 3.02 0.49
C LYS A 72 15.55 2.23 -0.67
N VAL A 73 15.02 2.97 -1.65
CA VAL A 73 14.37 2.45 -2.87
C VAL A 73 15.17 2.88 -4.08
#